data_AF-A0AAD9NRT4-F1
#
_entry.id   AF-A0AAD9NRT4-F1
#
_cell.length_a   1.000
_cell.length_b   1.000
_cell.length_c   1.000
_cell.angle_alpha   90.00
_cell.angle_beta   90.00
_cell.angle_gamma   90.00
#
_symmetry.space_group_name_H-M   'P 1'
#
loop_
_entity.id
_entity.type
_entity.pdbx_description
1 polymer ?
#
loop_
_entity_poly.entity_id
_entity_poly.type
_entity_poly.pdbx_seq_one_letter_code
_entity_poly.pdbx_strand_id
1 'polypeptide(L)'
;MQHICLQSPTPEDGFSYKRVCYYTNWSQYRRGAGRFVPENIDPFLCTHINYAFATMRNHRLVPYEANDESSGNMKGMYERVNDLKKKNPNLKTLISVGGWNFGTLKMTAMLKTQANMNIFTQTSIKFLRDRNFDGLDLDFEYPGSRGSPRTDKHKFTVLLITLKKAFTAEAKRTGKPRLLLTAAVSAGKTTIDAGYEVKAISRYLDFINLMSYDLHGGWEIKTGFNAPLYSRRNEAAWQKELNLAWAANYWVSKGCPSRKLVVGMATYGRAFKLRNPANNGVGVRLRERHLSGLSQESRASTLITR
;
A
#
# COMPACT_ATOMS: atom_id res chain seq x y z
N MET A 1 13.67 -28.88 32.25
CA MET A 1 13.22 -27.70 31.48
C MET A 1 12.42 -28.20 30.29
N GLN A 2 11.08 -28.08 30.34
CA GLN A 2 10.22 -28.45 29.22
C GLN A 2 10.20 -27.31 28.20
N HIS A 3 10.60 -27.61 26.97
CA HIS A 3 10.47 -26.71 25.84
C HIS A 3 8.99 -26.56 25.47
N ILE A 4 8.43 -25.38 25.74
CA ILE A 4 7.12 -24.99 25.22
C ILE A 4 7.30 -24.70 23.73
N CYS A 5 6.90 -25.66 22.90
CA CYS A 5 6.75 -25.47 21.47
C CYS A 5 5.51 -24.60 21.26
N LEU A 6 5.69 -23.32 20.92
CA LEU A 6 4.60 -22.44 20.50
C LEU A 6 4.12 -22.91 19.13
N GLN A 7 3.16 -23.84 19.12
CA GLN A 7 2.38 -24.14 17.92
C GLN A 7 1.51 -22.91 17.60
N SER A 8 1.67 -22.39 16.39
CA SER A 8 0.80 -21.36 15.82
C SER A 8 -0.66 -21.84 15.89
N PRO A 9 -1.61 -21.06 16.43
CA PRO A 9 -3.01 -21.48 16.41
C PRO A 9 -3.48 -21.60 14.97
N THR A 10 -3.95 -22.80 14.61
CA THR A 10 -4.69 -23.04 13.37
C THR A 10 -6.01 -22.25 13.43
N PRO A 11 -6.33 -21.40 12.45
CA PRO A 11 -7.59 -20.66 12.44
C PRO A 11 -8.78 -21.64 12.40
N GLU A 12 -9.70 -21.51 13.36
CA GLU A 12 -10.86 -22.39 13.54
C GLU A 12 -11.89 -22.36 12.38
N ASP A 13 -11.69 -21.52 11.36
CA ASP A 13 -12.65 -21.33 10.27
C ASP A 13 -12.02 -21.44 8.86
N GLY A 14 -11.02 -22.29 8.60
CA GLY A 14 -10.53 -22.55 7.23
C GLY A 14 -10.04 -21.33 6.41
N PHE A 15 -10.00 -20.14 7.02
CA PHE A 15 -9.57 -18.89 6.42
C PHE A 15 -8.13 -18.62 6.83
N SER A 16 -7.19 -18.77 5.89
CA SER A 16 -5.80 -18.34 6.10
C SER A 16 -5.72 -16.81 6.13
N TYR A 17 -5.09 -16.26 7.18
CA TYR A 17 -4.72 -14.84 7.23
C TYR A 17 -3.75 -14.49 6.10
N LYS A 18 -3.89 -13.27 5.55
CA LYS A 18 -2.96 -12.74 4.54
C LYS A 18 -1.80 -12.04 5.23
N ARG A 19 -0.59 -12.36 4.80
CA ARG A 19 0.64 -11.61 5.08
C ARG A 19 1.06 -10.91 3.79
N VAL A 20 0.79 -9.61 3.68
CA VAL A 20 1.03 -8.81 2.47
C VAL A 20 2.23 -7.91 2.72
N CYS A 21 3.26 -8.04 1.89
CA CYS A 21 4.53 -7.32 2.06
C CYS A 21 4.78 -6.41 0.86
N TYR A 22 5.20 -5.17 1.11
CA TYR A 22 5.62 -4.26 0.05
C TYR A 22 7.13 -4.37 -0.16
N TYR A 23 7.55 -4.72 -1.39
CA TYR A 23 8.94 -4.62 -1.83
C TYR A 23 9.13 -3.33 -2.60
N THR A 24 10.12 -2.51 -2.23
CA THR A 24 10.36 -1.20 -2.84
C THR A 24 11.59 -1.26 -3.74
N ASN A 25 11.44 -0.90 -5.02
CA ASN A 25 12.55 -1.00 -5.97
C ASN A 25 13.74 -0.09 -5.61
N TRP A 26 13.50 1.05 -4.97
CA TRP A 26 14.57 1.94 -4.52
C TRP A 26 15.40 1.39 -3.35
N SER A 27 14.97 0.31 -2.68
CA SER A 27 15.76 -0.33 -1.61
C SER A 27 17.09 -0.92 -2.11
N GLN A 28 17.19 -1.18 -3.42
CA GLN A 28 18.41 -1.65 -4.08
C GLN A 28 19.58 -0.65 -4.00
N TYR A 29 19.27 0.64 -3.82
CA TYR A 29 20.22 1.76 -3.81
C TYR A 29 20.75 2.11 -2.42
N ARG A 30 20.26 1.45 -1.37
CA ARG A 30 20.78 1.65 -0.02
C ARG A 30 22.22 1.13 0.09
N ARG A 31 22.99 1.72 1.01
CA ARG A 31 24.40 1.37 1.25
C ARG A 31 24.53 0.35 2.38
N GLY A 32 25.63 -0.42 2.35
CA GLY A 32 26.00 -1.38 3.40
C GLY A 32 24.89 -2.39 3.69
N ALA A 33 24.70 -2.71 4.97
CA ALA A 33 23.67 -3.65 5.43
C ALA A 33 22.21 -3.21 5.13
N GLY A 34 22.00 -1.96 4.72
CA GLY A 34 20.68 -1.48 4.33
C GLY A 34 20.29 -1.84 2.90
N ARG A 35 21.23 -2.27 2.05
CA ARG A 35 20.96 -2.69 0.67
C ARG A 35 20.03 -3.90 0.67
N PHE A 36 18.93 -3.81 -0.07
CA PHE A 36 17.95 -4.87 -0.15
C PHE A 36 17.56 -5.13 -1.60
N VAL A 37 17.61 -6.39 -2.02
CA VAL A 37 17.26 -6.85 -3.36
C VAL A 37 16.32 -8.05 -3.26
N PRO A 38 15.66 -8.49 -4.36
CA PRO A 38 14.63 -9.52 -4.30
C PRO A 38 15.10 -10.84 -3.65
N GLU A 39 16.35 -11.23 -3.82
CA GLU A 39 16.92 -12.46 -3.27
C GLU A 39 17.08 -12.42 -1.74
N ASN A 40 17.00 -11.24 -1.12
CA ASN A 40 16.96 -11.12 0.34
C ASN A 40 15.59 -11.45 0.94
N ILE A 41 14.55 -11.57 0.11
CA ILE A 41 13.21 -11.93 0.57
C ILE A 41 13.15 -13.44 0.80
N ASP A 42 12.79 -13.85 2.02
CA ASP A 42 12.36 -15.22 2.27
C ASP A 42 11.04 -15.49 1.52
N PRO A 43 11.00 -16.42 0.55
CA PRO A 43 9.81 -16.72 -0.24
C PRO A 43 8.60 -17.19 0.58
N PHE A 44 8.78 -17.62 1.84
CA PHE A 44 7.72 -18.15 2.71
C PHE A 44 7.26 -17.15 3.78
N LEU A 45 7.92 -15.99 3.89
CA LEU A 45 7.57 -14.94 4.86
C LEU A 45 6.18 -14.36 4.58
N CYS A 46 5.91 -14.07 3.31
CA CYS A 46 4.71 -13.36 2.87
C CYS A 46 3.84 -14.27 2.00
N THR A 47 2.52 -14.10 2.09
CA THR A 47 1.57 -14.74 1.17
C THR A 47 1.46 -13.96 -0.15
N HIS A 48 1.65 -12.63 -0.07
CA HIS A 48 1.57 -11.72 -1.20
C HIS A 48 2.73 -10.72 -1.12
N ILE A 49 3.34 -10.41 -2.26
CA ILE A 49 4.30 -9.31 -2.40
C ILE A 49 3.73 -8.27 -3.35
N ASN A 50 3.61 -7.04 -2.88
CA ASN A 50 3.28 -5.87 -3.69
C ASN A 50 4.59 -5.20 -4.10
N TYR A 51 4.89 -5.19 -5.40
CA TYR A 51 6.05 -4.50 -5.95
C TYR A 51 5.74 -3.01 -6.09
N ALA A 52 6.40 -2.19 -5.29
CA ALA A 52 6.33 -0.74 -5.29
C ALA A 52 7.52 -0.15 -6.07
N PHE A 53 7.33 0.44 -7.25
CA PHE A 53 6.07 0.61 -7.99
C PHE A 53 6.31 0.44 -9.49
N ALA A 54 5.25 0.31 -10.28
CA ALA A 54 5.22 0.79 -11.65
C ALA A 54 4.78 2.26 -11.68
N THR A 55 5.00 2.96 -12.79
CA THR A 55 4.46 4.31 -13.01
C THR A 55 3.43 4.32 -14.14
N MET A 56 2.93 5.50 -14.48
CA MET A 56 1.93 5.67 -15.52
C MET A 56 2.35 6.75 -16.51
N ARG A 57 2.16 6.45 -17.80
CA ARG A 57 2.32 7.38 -18.93
C ARG A 57 1.19 7.15 -19.92
N ASN A 58 0.53 8.22 -20.36
CA ASN A 58 -0.59 8.16 -21.32
C ASN A 58 -1.67 7.14 -20.92
N HIS A 59 -2.04 7.15 -19.63
CA HIS A 59 -3.01 6.23 -19.02
C HIS A 59 -2.63 4.74 -19.09
N ARG A 60 -1.35 4.40 -19.25
CA ARG A 60 -0.85 3.02 -19.32
C ARG A 60 0.19 2.79 -18.25
N LEU A 61 0.19 1.60 -17.66
CA LEU A 61 1.30 1.16 -16.82
C LEU A 61 2.58 1.09 -17.65
N VAL A 62 3.65 1.63 -17.07
CA VAL A 62 5.01 1.52 -17.59
C VAL A 62 5.96 1.26 -16.43
N PRO A 63 7.13 0.66 -16.67
CA PRO A 63 8.13 0.42 -15.62
C PRO A 63 8.55 1.73 -14.96
N TYR A 64 8.88 1.70 -13.68
CA TYR A 64 9.31 2.91 -12.99
C TYR A 64 10.73 3.30 -13.42
N GLU A 65 11.60 2.31 -13.54
CA GLU A 65 12.99 2.46 -13.99
C GLU A 65 13.41 1.31 -14.92
N ALA A 66 14.46 1.53 -15.71
CA ALA A 66 14.86 0.60 -16.78
C ALA A 66 15.30 -0.78 -16.25
N ASN A 67 15.94 -0.83 -15.08
CA ASN A 67 16.38 -2.06 -14.40
C ASN A 67 15.24 -2.82 -13.70
N ASP A 68 14.02 -2.30 -13.70
CA ASP A 68 12.85 -3.11 -13.35
C ASP A 68 12.59 -4.19 -14.42
N GLU A 69 12.91 -3.88 -15.69
CA GLU A 69 12.77 -4.78 -16.84
C GLU A 69 14.00 -5.65 -17.06
N SER A 70 13.76 -6.88 -17.54
CA SER A 70 14.83 -7.73 -18.03
C SER A 70 15.34 -7.22 -19.39
N SER A 71 16.65 -7.27 -19.58
CA SER A 71 17.32 -6.80 -20.80
C SER A 71 18.42 -7.78 -21.19
N GLY A 72 18.28 -8.38 -22.38
CA GLY A 72 19.16 -9.46 -22.84
C GLY A 72 19.20 -10.60 -21.82
N ASN A 73 20.39 -10.94 -21.35
CA ASN A 73 20.61 -12.00 -20.36
C ASN A 73 20.51 -11.51 -18.90
N MET A 74 20.24 -10.23 -18.66
CA MET A 74 20.12 -9.67 -17.32
C MET A 74 18.67 -9.63 -16.87
N LYS A 75 18.36 -10.30 -15.76
CA LYS A 75 17.04 -10.26 -15.14
C LYS A 75 16.81 -8.93 -14.45
N GLY A 76 15.70 -8.27 -14.82
CA GLY A 76 15.21 -7.09 -14.14
C GLY A 76 14.63 -7.43 -12.77
N MET A 77 14.35 -6.40 -11.98
CA MET A 77 13.79 -6.57 -10.65
C MET A 77 12.41 -7.23 -10.64
N TYR A 78 11.57 -7.00 -11.67
CA TYR A 78 10.27 -7.68 -11.78
C TYR A 78 10.42 -9.19 -11.88
N GLU A 79 11.29 -9.66 -12.79
CA GLU A 79 11.54 -11.09 -12.97
C GLU A 79 12.13 -11.71 -11.71
N ARG A 80 13.07 -11.02 -11.05
CA ARG A 80 13.72 -11.50 -9.81
C ARG A 80 12.74 -11.64 -8.65
N VAL A 81 11.77 -10.72 -8.49
CA VAL A 81 10.69 -10.87 -7.50
C VAL A 81 9.76 -12.02 -7.88
N ASN A 82 9.39 -12.14 -9.16
CA ASN A 82 8.50 -13.22 -9.61
C ASN A 82 9.15 -14.61 -9.53
N ASP A 83 10.47 -14.69 -9.62
CA ASP A 83 11.24 -15.93 -9.45
C ASP A 83 11.16 -16.51 -8.04
N LEU A 84 10.78 -15.72 -7.03
CA LEU A 84 10.48 -16.24 -5.69
C LEU A 84 9.35 -17.27 -5.71
N LYS A 85 8.42 -17.17 -6.68
CA LYS A 85 7.34 -18.16 -6.87
C LYS A 85 7.85 -19.53 -7.30
N LYS A 86 9.07 -19.64 -7.84
CA LYS A 86 9.71 -20.94 -8.14
C LYS A 86 10.05 -21.71 -6.86
N LYS A 87 10.34 -21.00 -5.77
CA LYS A 87 10.59 -21.58 -4.43
C LYS A 87 9.30 -21.78 -3.65
N ASN A 88 8.36 -20.84 -3.75
CA ASN A 88 7.04 -20.94 -3.13
C ASN A 88 5.92 -20.73 -4.17
N PRO A 89 5.37 -21.79 -4.77
CA PRO A 89 4.30 -21.68 -5.79
C PRO A 89 2.99 -21.05 -5.27
N ASN A 90 2.80 -20.99 -3.95
CA ASN A 90 1.63 -20.35 -3.33
C ASN A 90 1.77 -18.83 -3.22
N LEU A 91 2.99 -18.29 -3.30
CA LEU A 91 3.24 -16.86 -3.27
C LEU A 91 2.54 -16.16 -4.45
N LYS A 92 1.90 -15.02 -4.17
CA LYS A 92 1.33 -14.14 -5.19
C LYS A 92 2.10 -12.83 -5.27
N THR A 93 2.33 -12.35 -6.47
CA THR A 93 3.02 -11.08 -6.71
C THR A 93 2.08 -10.10 -7.42
N LEU A 94 1.98 -8.88 -6.91
CA LEU A 94 1.20 -7.81 -7.51
C LEU A 94 2.12 -6.65 -7.88
N ILE A 95 1.81 -5.92 -8.94
CA ILE A 95 2.44 -4.61 -9.19
C ILE A 95 1.58 -3.53 -8.54
N SER A 96 2.21 -2.65 -7.76
CA SER A 96 1.56 -1.44 -7.24
C SER A 96 1.79 -0.28 -8.20
N VAL A 97 0.78 0.57 -8.38
CA VAL A 97 0.91 1.85 -9.10
C VAL A 97 0.37 2.98 -8.23
N GLY A 98 1.14 4.06 -8.10
CA GLY A 98 0.79 5.20 -7.27
C GLY A 98 1.85 5.48 -6.20
N GLY A 99 1.40 5.66 -4.96
CA GLY A 99 2.22 6.03 -3.82
C GLY A 99 2.43 7.53 -3.68
N TRP A 100 2.91 7.95 -2.51
CA TRP A 100 3.02 9.35 -2.11
C TRP A 100 3.65 10.28 -3.16
N ASN A 101 4.81 9.88 -3.72
CA ASN A 101 5.60 10.67 -4.68
C ASN A 101 5.02 10.67 -6.10
N PHE A 102 4.14 9.74 -6.44
CA PHE A 102 3.44 9.72 -7.73
C PHE A 102 2.43 10.87 -7.83
N GLY A 103 1.97 11.37 -6.67
CA GLY A 103 0.95 12.42 -6.58
C GLY A 103 -0.41 11.92 -7.06
N THR A 104 -1.29 12.86 -7.43
CA THR A 104 -2.69 12.55 -7.78
C THR A 104 -3.00 12.77 -9.25
N LEU A 105 -2.29 13.69 -9.92
CA LEU A 105 -2.67 14.23 -11.22
C LEU A 105 -2.80 13.17 -12.32
N LYS A 106 -1.87 12.20 -12.38
CA LYS A 106 -1.89 11.15 -13.40
C LYS A 106 -3.11 10.24 -13.23
N MET A 107 -3.43 9.83 -12.00
CA MET A 107 -4.61 9.02 -11.71
C MET A 107 -5.89 9.80 -11.95
N THR A 108 -5.98 11.05 -11.49
CA THR A 108 -7.10 11.95 -11.80
C THR A 108 -7.31 12.09 -13.32
N ALA A 109 -6.24 12.24 -14.10
CA ALA A 109 -6.33 12.31 -15.56
C ALA A 109 -6.82 10.99 -16.20
N MET A 110 -6.39 9.84 -15.67
CA MET A 110 -6.87 8.53 -16.11
C MET A 110 -8.35 8.30 -15.77
N LEU A 111 -8.82 8.83 -14.64
CA LEU A 111 -10.22 8.74 -14.20
C LEU A 111 -11.18 9.69 -14.96
N LYS A 112 -10.67 10.63 -15.78
CA LYS A 112 -11.50 11.66 -16.43
C LYS A 112 -12.61 11.08 -17.33
N THR A 113 -12.34 9.99 -18.04
CA THR A 113 -13.29 9.41 -19.01
C THR A 113 -13.27 7.89 -18.94
N GLN A 114 -14.37 7.25 -19.35
CA GLN A 114 -14.43 5.80 -19.47
C GLN A 114 -13.41 5.26 -20.49
N ALA A 115 -13.15 6.02 -21.57
CA ALA A 115 -12.13 5.66 -22.55
C ALA A 115 -10.73 5.57 -21.92
N ASN A 116 -10.35 6.54 -21.07
CA ASN A 116 -9.07 6.52 -20.38
C ASN A 116 -8.95 5.34 -19.40
N MET A 117 -10.01 5.08 -18.63
CA MET A 117 -10.08 3.92 -17.74
C MET A 117 -10.00 2.59 -18.51
N ASN A 118 -10.58 2.51 -19.70
CA ASN A 118 -10.49 1.33 -20.57
C ASN A 118 -9.07 1.14 -21.10
N ILE A 119 -8.39 2.21 -21.54
CA ILE A 119 -6.98 2.16 -21.95
C ILE A 119 -6.12 1.62 -20.80
N PHE A 120 -6.26 2.19 -19.61
CA PHE A 120 -5.53 1.74 -18.43
C PHE A 120 -5.82 0.28 -18.11
N THR A 121 -7.09 -0.11 -18.09
CA THR A 121 -7.51 -1.47 -17.76
C THR A 121 -6.95 -2.51 -18.72
N GLN A 122 -7.11 -2.31 -20.04
CA GLN A 122 -6.67 -3.28 -21.03
C GLN A 122 -5.15 -3.39 -21.09
N THR A 123 -4.44 -2.26 -21.01
CA THR A 123 -2.98 -2.27 -21.03
C THR A 123 -2.39 -2.80 -19.73
N SER A 124 -3.07 -2.63 -18.58
CA SER A 124 -2.67 -3.24 -17.32
C SER A 124 -2.72 -4.76 -17.38
N ILE A 125 -3.78 -5.35 -17.95
CA ILE A 125 -3.85 -6.81 -18.15
C ILE A 125 -2.63 -7.31 -18.91
N LYS A 126 -2.30 -6.67 -20.04
CA LYS A 126 -1.12 -7.04 -20.84
C LYS A 126 0.17 -6.87 -20.02
N PHE A 127 0.37 -5.72 -19.38
CA PHE A 127 1.55 -5.45 -18.57
C PHE A 127 1.80 -6.53 -17.51
N LEU A 128 0.73 -6.91 -16.79
CA LEU A 128 0.76 -7.92 -15.73
C LEU A 128 1.09 -9.31 -16.25
N ARG A 129 0.37 -9.74 -17.30
CA ARG A 129 0.55 -11.09 -17.87
C ARG A 129 1.92 -11.26 -18.52
N ASP A 130 2.39 -10.25 -19.24
CA ASP A 130 3.72 -10.28 -19.89
C ASP A 130 4.85 -10.41 -18.85
N ARG A 131 4.65 -9.91 -17.63
CA ARG A 131 5.64 -9.91 -16.55
C ARG A 131 5.42 -10.97 -15.49
N ASN A 132 4.43 -11.86 -15.67
CA ASN A 132 4.08 -12.90 -14.71
C ASN A 132 3.64 -12.38 -13.32
N PHE A 133 2.95 -11.23 -13.27
CA PHE A 133 2.27 -10.77 -12.07
C PHE A 133 0.89 -11.41 -11.90
N ASP A 134 0.50 -11.64 -10.66
CA ASP A 134 -0.79 -12.22 -10.26
C ASP A 134 -1.87 -11.16 -10.00
N GLY A 135 -1.54 -9.87 -10.00
CA GLY A 135 -2.53 -8.82 -9.80
C GLY A 135 -2.00 -7.39 -9.80
N LEU A 136 -2.94 -6.46 -9.60
CA LEU A 136 -2.73 -5.02 -9.55
C LEU A 136 -3.14 -4.46 -8.18
N ASP A 137 -2.27 -3.64 -7.60
CA ASP A 137 -2.54 -2.87 -6.40
C ASP A 137 -2.60 -1.38 -6.74
N LEU A 138 -3.73 -0.73 -6.45
CA LEU A 138 -3.92 0.70 -6.67
C LEU A 138 -3.57 1.48 -5.40
N ASP A 139 -2.52 2.28 -5.45
CA ASP A 139 -2.08 3.13 -4.34
C ASP A 139 -2.35 4.61 -4.68
N PHE A 140 -3.63 4.95 -4.86
CA PHE A 140 -4.05 6.32 -5.16
C PHE A 140 -4.07 7.15 -3.88
N GLU A 141 -3.09 8.04 -3.70
CA GLU A 141 -2.97 8.87 -2.50
C GLU A 141 -3.29 10.36 -2.75
N TYR A 142 -4.52 10.86 -2.61
CA TYR A 142 -5.78 10.13 -2.38
C TYR A 142 -6.89 10.69 -3.28
N PRO A 143 -7.87 9.88 -3.72
CA PRO A 143 -9.06 10.41 -4.40
C PRO A 143 -9.73 11.48 -3.53
N GLY A 144 -10.10 12.61 -4.12
CA GLY A 144 -10.74 13.72 -3.40
C GLY A 144 -9.83 14.49 -2.43
N SER A 145 -8.51 14.33 -2.50
CA SER A 145 -7.52 15.06 -1.68
C SER A 145 -6.22 15.31 -2.44
N ARG A 146 -5.30 16.12 -1.91
CA ARG A 146 -3.98 16.43 -2.53
C ARG A 146 -4.09 16.85 -4.01
N GLY A 147 -5.06 17.69 -4.35
CA GLY A 147 -5.31 18.17 -5.71
C GLY A 147 -6.20 17.25 -6.58
N SER A 148 -6.60 16.08 -6.10
CA SER A 148 -7.65 15.26 -6.73
C SER A 148 -9.04 15.87 -6.47
N PRO A 149 -9.89 16.08 -7.49
CA PRO A 149 -11.25 16.57 -7.32
C PRO A 149 -12.12 15.63 -6.49
N ARG A 150 -13.11 16.18 -5.76
CA ARG A 150 -14.09 15.38 -4.99
C ARG A 150 -14.84 14.36 -5.85
N THR A 151 -15.01 14.62 -7.15
CA THR A 151 -15.66 13.68 -8.08
C THR A 151 -14.84 12.41 -8.32
N ASP A 152 -13.54 12.42 -8.03
CA ASP A 152 -12.69 11.24 -8.16
C ASP A 152 -13.06 10.15 -7.15
N LYS A 153 -13.77 10.48 -6.06
CA LYS A 153 -14.36 9.49 -5.15
C LYS A 153 -15.22 8.47 -5.90
N HIS A 154 -16.12 8.95 -6.74
CA HIS A 154 -17.02 8.09 -7.51
C HIS A 154 -16.30 7.45 -8.70
N LYS A 155 -15.45 8.21 -9.39
CA LYS A 155 -14.68 7.68 -10.54
C LYS A 155 -13.72 6.56 -10.13
N PHE A 156 -13.15 6.62 -8.93
CA PHE A 156 -12.34 5.52 -8.39
C PHE A 156 -13.16 4.23 -8.24
N THR A 157 -14.40 4.32 -7.76
CA THR A 157 -15.33 3.16 -7.76
C THR A 157 -15.59 2.65 -9.18
N VAL A 158 -15.84 3.53 -10.14
CA VAL A 158 -16.06 3.15 -11.55
C VAL A 158 -14.83 2.45 -12.15
N LEU A 159 -13.62 2.91 -11.83
CA LEU A 159 -12.38 2.25 -12.22
C LEU A 159 -12.31 0.82 -11.66
N LEU A 160 -12.61 0.64 -10.37
CA LEU A 160 -12.58 -0.69 -9.74
C LEU A 160 -13.59 -1.66 -10.34
N ILE A 161 -14.79 -1.16 -10.69
CA ILE A 161 -15.78 -1.93 -11.44
C ILE A 161 -15.22 -2.34 -12.81
N THR A 162 -14.62 -1.38 -13.53
CA THR A 162 -14.07 -1.59 -14.87
C THR A 162 -12.95 -2.65 -14.85
N LEU A 163 -11.99 -2.52 -13.93
CA LEU A 163 -10.90 -3.47 -13.73
C LEU A 163 -11.43 -4.86 -13.35
N LYS A 164 -12.33 -4.96 -12.37
CA LYS A 164 -12.86 -6.26 -11.92
C LYS A 164 -13.59 -7.00 -13.05
N LYS A 165 -14.41 -6.29 -13.82
CA LYS A 165 -15.11 -6.86 -14.99
C LYS A 165 -14.10 -7.36 -16.03
N ALA A 166 -13.13 -6.54 -16.39
CA ALA A 166 -12.13 -6.90 -17.40
C ALA A 166 -11.24 -8.07 -16.96
N PHE A 167 -10.78 -8.09 -15.71
CA PHE A 167 -9.98 -9.20 -15.17
C PHE A 167 -10.78 -10.51 -15.17
N THR A 168 -12.07 -10.45 -14.80
CA THR A 168 -12.95 -11.62 -14.81
C THR A 168 -13.18 -12.14 -16.23
N ALA A 169 -13.42 -11.24 -17.19
CA ALA A 169 -13.60 -11.60 -18.58
C ALA A 169 -12.32 -12.19 -19.20
N GLU A 170 -11.15 -11.62 -18.89
CA GLU A 170 -9.88 -12.16 -19.34
C GLU A 170 -9.63 -13.57 -18.80
N ALA A 171 -9.86 -13.79 -17.51
CA ALA A 171 -9.71 -15.10 -16.88
C ALA A 171 -10.60 -16.17 -17.54
N LYS A 172 -11.87 -15.83 -17.80
CA LYS A 172 -12.80 -16.72 -18.49
C LYS A 172 -12.33 -17.04 -19.92
N ARG A 173 -11.80 -16.04 -20.63
CA ARG A 173 -11.34 -16.18 -22.02
C ARG A 173 -10.05 -16.99 -22.14
N THR A 174 -9.11 -16.84 -21.20
CA THR A 174 -7.77 -17.45 -21.29
C THR A 174 -7.64 -18.74 -20.50
N GLY A 175 -8.59 -19.06 -19.62
CA GLY A 175 -8.50 -20.17 -18.67
C GLY A 175 -7.48 -19.95 -17.54
N LYS A 176 -6.80 -18.78 -17.49
CA LYS A 176 -5.86 -18.46 -16.43
C LYS A 176 -6.59 -17.99 -15.17
N PRO A 177 -6.02 -18.19 -13.97
CA PRO A 177 -6.55 -17.60 -12.74
C PRO A 177 -6.72 -16.08 -12.90
N ARG A 178 -7.85 -15.55 -12.41
CA ARG A 178 -8.15 -14.11 -12.49
C ARG A 178 -7.09 -13.30 -11.73
N LEU A 179 -6.61 -12.24 -12.37
CA LEU A 179 -5.74 -11.25 -11.74
C LEU A 179 -6.41 -10.68 -10.47
N LEU A 180 -5.64 -10.60 -9.38
CA LEU A 180 -6.05 -9.96 -8.14
C LEU A 180 -6.16 -8.44 -8.34
N LEU A 181 -7.11 -7.82 -7.64
CA LEU A 181 -7.28 -6.37 -7.61
C LEU A 181 -7.34 -5.91 -6.15
N THR A 182 -6.36 -5.12 -5.73
CA THR A 182 -6.24 -4.60 -4.36
C THR A 182 -6.04 -3.08 -4.39
N ALA A 183 -6.15 -2.45 -3.23
CA ALA A 183 -5.79 -1.05 -3.07
C ALA A 183 -5.19 -0.80 -1.70
N ALA A 184 -4.19 0.09 -1.65
CA ALA A 184 -3.75 0.73 -0.43
C ALA A 184 -4.65 1.94 -0.15
N VAL A 185 -5.12 2.05 1.09
CA VAL A 185 -6.13 3.05 1.46
C VAL A 185 -5.78 3.78 2.76
N SER A 186 -6.27 5.01 2.90
CA SER A 186 -6.00 5.85 4.06
C SER A 186 -6.65 5.35 5.35
N ALA A 187 -5.98 5.59 6.47
CA ALA A 187 -6.52 5.41 7.82
C ALA A 187 -7.18 6.69 8.41
N GLY A 188 -7.01 7.85 7.80
CA GLY A 188 -7.53 9.13 8.31
C GLY A 188 -8.99 9.38 7.92
N LYS A 189 -9.87 9.66 8.90
CA LYS A 189 -11.30 9.87 8.70
C LYS A 189 -11.64 10.82 7.55
N THR A 190 -11.05 12.01 7.54
CA THR A 190 -11.32 13.05 6.54
C THR A 190 -11.01 12.56 5.13
N THR A 191 -9.87 11.88 4.95
CA THR A 191 -9.48 11.30 3.67
C THR A 191 -10.39 10.15 3.28
N ILE A 192 -10.80 9.31 4.24
CA ILE A 192 -11.72 8.19 3.98
C ILE A 192 -13.06 8.71 3.45
N ASP A 193 -13.65 9.68 4.16
CA ASP A 193 -14.96 10.23 3.81
C ASP A 193 -14.92 11.00 2.49
N ALA A 194 -13.82 11.70 2.19
CA ALA A 194 -13.64 12.45 0.95
C ALA A 194 -13.38 11.56 -0.26
N GLY A 195 -12.70 10.43 -0.09
CA GLY A 195 -12.13 9.66 -1.19
C GLY A 195 -12.78 8.31 -1.52
N TYR A 196 -13.50 7.67 -0.58
CA TYR A 196 -13.92 6.29 -0.77
C TYR A 196 -15.43 6.06 -0.58
N GLU A 197 -16.04 5.39 -1.55
CA GLU A 197 -17.34 4.73 -1.38
C GLU A 197 -17.11 3.34 -0.77
N VAL A 198 -16.71 3.29 0.51
CA VAL A 198 -16.15 2.10 1.20
C VAL A 198 -16.93 0.80 0.91
N LYS A 199 -18.26 0.80 1.11
CA LYS A 199 -19.11 -0.36 0.84
C LYS A 199 -19.07 -0.80 -0.63
N ALA A 200 -19.02 0.14 -1.57
CA ALA A 200 -18.98 -0.16 -3.00
C ALA A 200 -17.62 -0.70 -3.42
N ILE A 201 -16.52 -0.01 -3.08
CA ILE A 201 -15.16 -0.44 -3.46
C ILE A 201 -14.80 -1.80 -2.87
N SER A 202 -15.26 -2.10 -1.64
CA SER A 202 -15.03 -3.38 -0.96
C SER A 202 -15.67 -4.58 -1.67
N ARG A 203 -16.67 -4.36 -2.54
CA ARG A 203 -17.25 -5.44 -3.35
C ARG A 203 -16.32 -5.87 -4.48
N TYR A 204 -15.58 -4.93 -5.06
CA TYR A 204 -14.76 -5.16 -6.26
C TYR A 204 -13.31 -5.53 -5.94
N LEU A 205 -12.77 -4.98 -4.85
CA LEU A 205 -11.44 -5.34 -4.34
C LEU A 205 -11.42 -6.74 -3.73
N ASP A 206 -10.35 -7.48 -3.98
CA ASP A 206 -10.12 -8.80 -3.39
C ASP A 206 -9.76 -8.67 -1.90
N PHE A 207 -8.91 -7.69 -1.57
CA PHE A 207 -8.65 -7.20 -0.22
C PHE A 207 -8.13 -5.75 -0.28
N ILE A 208 -8.08 -5.10 0.87
CA ILE A 208 -7.76 -3.69 1.07
C ILE A 208 -6.59 -3.60 2.06
N ASN A 209 -5.51 -2.95 1.66
CA ASN A 209 -4.35 -2.71 2.51
C ASN A 209 -4.53 -1.37 3.24
N LEU A 210 -4.90 -1.42 4.52
CA LEU A 210 -5.11 -0.23 5.35
C LEU A 210 -3.76 0.36 5.78
N MET A 211 -3.45 1.58 5.34
CA MET A 211 -2.24 2.29 5.74
C MET A 211 -2.39 2.90 7.13
N SER A 212 -2.44 2.06 8.17
CA SER A 212 -2.59 2.40 9.59
C SER A 212 -1.29 2.89 10.25
N TYR A 213 -0.51 3.68 9.51
CA TYR A 213 0.75 4.29 9.90
C TYR A 213 0.79 5.72 9.34
N ASP A 214 1.85 6.47 9.63
CA ASP A 214 1.93 7.90 9.32
C ASP A 214 0.82 8.71 9.99
N LEU A 215 0.36 8.25 11.16
CA LEU A 215 -0.72 8.89 11.89
C LEU A 215 -0.25 10.15 12.63
N HIS A 216 1.04 10.19 12.98
CA HIS A 216 1.74 11.37 13.49
C HIS A 216 3.12 11.50 12.86
N GLY A 217 3.59 12.74 12.67
CA GLY A 217 4.88 12.99 12.01
C GLY A 217 5.34 14.44 12.01
N GLY A 218 6.46 14.72 11.35
CA GLY A 218 7.13 16.03 11.37
C GLY A 218 6.33 17.21 10.81
N TRP A 219 5.13 16.98 10.27
CA TRP A 219 4.18 18.02 9.89
C TRP A 219 3.37 18.56 11.08
N GLU A 220 3.43 17.92 12.24
CA GLU A 220 2.80 18.36 13.48
C GLU A 220 3.77 19.14 14.38
N ILE A 221 3.22 19.92 15.31
CA ILE A 221 4.00 20.69 16.31
C ILE A 221 4.22 19.93 17.62
N LYS A 222 3.72 18.69 17.72
CA LYS A 222 3.83 17.81 18.88
C LYS A 222 4.35 16.45 18.46
N THR A 223 5.10 15.78 19.34
CA THR A 223 5.47 14.37 19.12
C THR A 223 4.23 13.48 19.14
N GLY A 224 4.29 12.39 18.36
CA GLY A 224 3.25 11.37 18.31
C GLY A 224 3.79 10.04 17.81
N PHE A 225 3.06 8.96 18.06
CA PHE A 225 3.45 7.64 17.56
C PHE A 225 3.15 7.52 16.06
N ASN A 226 4.03 6.88 15.30
CA ASN A 226 3.82 6.64 13.86
C ASN A 226 2.54 5.81 13.60
N ALA A 227 2.34 4.75 14.40
CA ALA A 227 1.27 3.77 14.21
C ALA A 227 0.73 3.27 15.57
N PRO A 228 0.10 4.13 16.40
CA PRO A 228 -0.49 3.70 17.65
C PRO A 228 -1.63 2.70 17.43
N LEU A 229 -1.68 1.64 18.24
CA LEU A 229 -2.79 0.68 18.21
C LEU A 229 -4.10 1.31 18.71
N TYR A 230 -4.02 2.09 19.80
CA TYR A 230 -5.14 2.79 20.43
C TYR A 230 -4.77 4.25 20.71
N SER A 231 -5.80 5.08 20.86
CA SER A 231 -5.63 6.46 21.34
C SER A 231 -5.24 6.50 22.82
N ARG A 232 -4.69 7.64 23.24
CA ARG A 232 -4.36 7.92 24.64
C ARG A 232 -5.44 8.77 25.30
N ARG A 233 -5.57 8.66 26.62
CA ARG A 233 -6.60 9.39 27.41
C ARG A 233 -6.56 10.90 27.18
N ASN A 234 -5.35 11.47 27.08
CA ASN A 234 -5.09 12.92 27.04
C ASN A 234 -4.96 13.50 25.61
N GLU A 235 -5.44 12.78 24.59
CA GLU A 235 -5.44 13.26 23.21
C GLU A 235 -6.66 14.15 22.90
N ALA A 236 -6.50 15.11 22.00
CA ALA A 236 -7.63 15.88 21.49
C ALA A 236 -8.63 14.96 20.76
N ALA A 237 -9.90 15.36 20.68
CA ALA A 237 -10.95 14.53 20.09
C ALA A 237 -10.61 14.00 18.68
N TRP A 238 -10.09 14.86 17.80
CA TRP A 238 -9.67 14.45 16.46
C TRP A 238 -8.44 13.53 16.46
N GLN A 239 -7.54 13.66 17.43
CA GLN A 239 -6.37 12.77 17.57
C GLN A 239 -6.78 11.39 18.05
N LYS A 240 -7.88 11.28 18.80
CA LYS A 240 -8.42 9.98 19.22
C LYS A 240 -8.91 9.11 18.05
N GLU A 241 -9.05 9.68 16.85
CA GLU A 241 -9.33 8.96 15.61
C GLU A 241 -8.06 8.44 14.91
N LEU A 242 -6.87 8.96 15.26
CA LEU A 242 -5.59 8.66 14.60
C LEU A 242 -4.89 7.46 15.24
N ASN A 243 -5.55 6.30 15.22
CA ASN A 243 -4.98 5.02 15.64
C ASN A 243 -5.53 3.86 14.80
N LEU A 244 -4.82 2.73 14.81
CA LEU A 244 -5.16 1.54 14.04
C LEU A 244 -6.55 1.01 14.38
N ALA A 245 -6.87 0.83 15.66
CA ALA A 245 -8.14 0.26 16.09
C ALA A 245 -9.33 1.11 15.63
N TRP A 246 -9.24 2.43 15.79
CA TRP A 246 -10.26 3.35 15.30
C TRP A 246 -10.41 3.29 13.78
N ALA A 247 -9.31 3.39 13.03
CA ALA A 247 -9.33 3.39 11.58
C ALA A 247 -9.93 2.09 11.02
N ALA A 248 -9.50 0.93 11.54
CA ALA A 248 -10.02 -0.37 11.12
C ALA A 248 -11.52 -0.50 11.39
N ASN A 249 -11.97 -0.13 12.60
CA ASN A 249 -13.38 -0.14 12.96
C ASN A 249 -14.19 0.85 12.11
N TYR A 250 -13.61 2.01 11.77
CA TYR A 250 -14.27 2.97 10.89
C TYR A 250 -14.48 2.39 9.49
N TRP A 251 -13.47 1.77 8.87
CA TRP A 251 -13.61 1.07 7.60
C TRP A 251 -14.72 0.00 7.64
N VAL A 252 -14.75 -0.82 8.71
CA VAL A 252 -15.79 -1.84 8.89
C VAL A 252 -17.18 -1.20 9.04
N SER A 253 -17.32 -0.16 9.85
CA SER A 253 -18.59 0.57 10.06
C SER A 253 -19.12 1.19 8.76
N LYS A 254 -18.24 1.56 7.82
CA LYS A 254 -18.61 2.10 6.50
C LYS A 254 -18.92 1.00 5.46
N GLY A 255 -18.92 -0.27 5.87
CA GLY A 255 -19.34 -1.41 5.06
C GLY A 255 -18.21 -2.23 4.44
N CYS A 256 -16.96 -2.08 4.91
CA CYS A 256 -15.88 -2.98 4.53
C CYS A 256 -16.00 -4.31 5.28
N PRO A 257 -16.07 -5.47 4.62
CA PRO A 257 -16.00 -6.75 5.32
C PRO A 257 -14.65 -6.90 6.01
N SER A 258 -14.64 -7.18 7.31
CA SER A 258 -13.41 -7.33 8.12
C SER A 258 -12.39 -8.29 7.50
N ARG A 259 -12.86 -9.42 6.95
CA ARG A 259 -12.02 -10.42 6.25
C ARG A 259 -11.28 -9.90 5.00
N LYS A 260 -11.69 -8.75 4.45
CA LYS A 260 -11.03 -8.08 3.32
C LYS A 260 -10.06 -6.99 3.75
N LEU A 261 -10.06 -6.60 5.03
CA LEU A 261 -9.21 -5.53 5.53
C LEU A 261 -7.89 -6.11 6.06
N VAL A 262 -6.78 -5.79 5.40
CA VAL A 262 -5.43 -6.16 5.82
C VAL A 262 -4.83 -4.94 6.54
N VAL A 263 -4.54 -5.08 7.82
CA VAL A 263 -3.99 -3.99 8.64
C VAL A 263 -2.50 -3.78 8.36
N GLY A 264 -2.12 -2.53 8.07
CA GLY A 264 -0.75 -2.17 7.75
C GLY A 264 0.14 -2.10 8.99
N MET A 265 1.32 -2.71 8.90
CA MET A 265 2.34 -2.65 9.95
C MET A 265 3.58 -1.92 9.42
N ALA A 266 3.87 -0.76 10.01
CA ALA A 266 5.05 0.00 9.65
C ALA A 266 6.30 -0.58 10.31
N THR A 267 7.25 -1.02 9.50
CA THR A 267 8.59 -1.44 9.93
C THR A 267 9.58 -0.27 9.85
N TYR A 268 9.08 0.94 10.10
CA TYR A 268 9.83 2.20 10.15
C TYR A 268 9.19 3.12 11.20
N GLY A 269 9.95 4.11 11.65
CA GLY A 269 9.48 5.15 12.57
C GLY A 269 9.46 6.53 11.93
N ARG A 270 8.71 7.44 12.56
CA ARG A 270 8.82 8.89 12.32
C ARG A 270 9.52 9.54 13.50
N ALA A 271 10.42 10.44 13.19
CA ALA A 271 11.31 11.06 14.18
C ALA A 271 11.02 12.55 14.32
N PHE A 272 11.31 13.08 15.49
CA PHE A 272 11.15 14.48 15.86
C PHE A 272 12.42 14.99 16.51
N LYS A 273 12.77 16.25 16.26
CA LYS A 273 13.80 16.95 17.02
C LYS A 273 13.14 17.68 18.20
N LEU A 274 13.46 17.25 19.42
CA LEU A 274 12.91 17.84 20.63
C LEU A 274 13.51 19.23 20.91
N ARG A 275 12.72 20.12 21.51
CA ARG A 275 13.20 21.42 22.01
C ARG A 275 14.15 21.25 23.19
N ASN A 276 13.74 20.41 24.13
CA ASN A 276 14.44 20.10 25.34
C ASN A 276 14.48 18.56 25.44
N PRO A 277 15.67 17.93 25.36
CA PRO A 277 15.81 16.49 25.51
C PRO A 277 15.24 15.93 26.84
N ALA A 278 15.17 16.75 27.89
CA ALA A 278 14.55 16.36 29.16
C ALA A 278 13.02 16.24 29.08
N ASN A 279 12.39 16.83 28.05
CA ASN A 279 10.96 16.67 27.77
C ASN A 279 10.76 15.79 26.54
N ASN A 280 10.84 14.47 26.74
CA ASN A 280 10.89 13.44 25.69
C ASN A 280 9.64 12.55 25.61
N GLY A 281 8.56 12.95 26.29
CA GLY A 281 7.28 12.24 26.25
C GLY A 281 6.57 12.35 24.89
N VAL A 282 5.45 11.64 24.78
CA VAL A 282 4.58 11.72 23.59
C VAL A 282 3.56 12.85 23.78
N GLY A 283 3.37 13.68 22.75
CA GLY A 283 2.54 14.88 22.79
C GLY A 283 3.30 16.16 23.19
N VAL A 284 4.63 16.08 23.32
CA VAL A 284 5.47 17.23 23.70
C VAL A 284 5.67 18.17 22.54
N ARG A 285 5.66 19.47 22.80
CA ARG A 285 5.74 20.54 21.78
C ARG A 285 7.17 20.70 21.26
N LEU A 286 7.31 20.86 19.95
CA LEU A 286 8.60 20.92 19.25
C LEU A 286 9.11 22.37 19.15
N ARG A 287 8.39 23.21 18.41
CA ARG A 287 8.58 24.65 18.25
C ARG A 287 7.32 25.22 17.59
N GLU A 288 7.26 26.54 17.46
CA GLU A 288 6.29 27.20 16.57
C GLU A 288 6.69 26.99 15.11
N ARG A 289 5.78 27.33 14.19
CA ARG A 289 5.99 27.17 12.74
C ARG A 289 7.30 27.84 12.32
N HIS A 290 8.28 27.03 11.93
CA HIS A 290 9.23 27.41 10.91
C HIS A 290 8.92 26.56 9.69
N LEU A 291 8.39 27.24 8.66
CA LEU A 291 8.37 26.78 7.28
C LEU A 291 9.83 26.71 6.82
N SER A 292 10.53 25.63 7.14
CA SER A 292 11.83 25.34 6.55
C SER A 292 11.92 23.84 6.31
N GLY A 293 11.88 23.48 5.04
CA GLY A 293 11.92 22.11 4.57
C GLY A 293 13.09 21.34 5.15
N LEU A 294 12.78 20.39 6.03
CA LEU A 294 13.48 19.12 5.98
C LEU A 294 12.89 18.39 4.79
N SER A 295 13.73 18.17 3.78
CA SER A 295 13.41 17.34 2.64
C SER A 295 12.71 16.07 3.11
N GLN A 296 11.61 15.73 2.44
CA GLN A 296 11.20 14.33 2.34
C GLN A 296 12.32 13.61 1.59
N GLU A 297 13.44 13.31 2.27
CA GLU A 297 14.25 12.20 1.84
C GLU A 297 13.36 10.97 1.96
N SER A 298 13.10 10.38 0.80
CA SER A 298 12.45 9.11 0.54
C SER A 298 12.74 8.05 1.60
N ARG A 299 12.00 8.09 2.70
CA ARG A 299 11.78 6.95 3.58
C ARG A 299 10.29 6.63 3.59
N ALA A 300 9.73 6.50 2.40
CA ALA A 300 8.62 5.59 2.21
C ALA A 300 9.14 4.18 2.55
N SER A 301 8.58 3.63 3.62
CA SER A 301 8.35 2.21 3.87
C SER A 301 9.46 1.24 3.43
N THR A 302 10.33 0.81 4.35
CA THR A 302 10.89 -0.56 4.29
C THR A 302 11.46 -0.98 5.64
N LEU A 303 11.26 -2.28 5.92
CA LEU A 303 11.87 -3.13 6.94
C LEU A 303 13.31 -2.77 7.31
N ILE A 304 13.58 -2.84 8.61
CA ILE A 304 14.84 -3.36 9.14
C ILE A 304 14.48 -4.51 10.07
N THR A 305 15.07 -5.67 9.78
CA THR A 305 15.13 -6.87 10.60
C THR A 305 16.06 -6.66 11.80
N ARG A 306 15.60 -7.09 12.97
CA ARG A 306 16.31 -8.03 13.85
C ARG A 306 15.27 -8.97 14.45
#